data_AF-A0A933C0G3-F1
#
_entry.id   AF-A0A933C0G3-F1
#
_cell.length_a   1.000
_cell.length_b   1.000
_cell.length_c   1.000
_cell.angle_alpha   90.00
_cell.angle_beta   90.00
_cell.angle_gamma   90.00
#
_symmetry.space_group_name_H-M   'P 1'
#
loop_
_entity.id
_entity.type
_entity.pdbx_description
1 polymer ?
#
loop_
_entity_poly.entity_id
_entity_poly.type
_entity_poly.pdbx_seq_one_letter_code
_entity_poly.pdbx_strand_id
1 'polypeptide(L)'
;MTRSGKWLLPAMLAATVGLALLAGPLDAQQKNVLVAKKVAAAPALDGVMEDAWKAAPPLTVKVLGGRNLPGGTTEVTLRALYTADMVYFLAQYKDPTESVRRGPWVKQADGSWQKLKDPNDKGGDNNLYYEDKFAVIWNISSPAFEQRGCLSGCHTGEGKPFGNKYTKDPGERLDIWHWKGVRTGPVGQIDDQYVDSTRYDKEKSPEAGRKSDPKTGGGYADNVREDKKGPKFALKGNAPAPPN
;
A
#
# COMPACT_ATOMS: atom_id res chain seq x y z
N MET A 1 -71.13 -61.97 14.87
CA MET A 1 -69.73 -62.47 14.99
C MET A 1 -69.04 -62.26 13.66
N THR A 2 -68.34 -61.15 13.52
CA THR A 2 -67.64 -60.76 12.29
C THR A 2 -66.17 -60.52 12.59
N ARG A 3 -65.36 -61.20 11.76
CA ARG A 3 -63.90 -61.29 11.63
C ARG A 3 -63.10 -60.01 11.93
N SER A 4 -61.86 -60.16 12.41
CA SER A 4 -60.65 -60.08 11.55
C SER A 4 -59.37 -59.98 12.38
N GLY A 5 -58.41 -60.86 12.10
CA GLY A 5 -57.06 -60.80 12.66
C GLY A 5 -56.24 -59.70 12.00
N LYS A 6 -55.57 -58.88 12.83
CA LYS A 6 -54.64 -57.84 12.38
C LYS A 6 -53.24 -58.41 12.26
N TRP A 7 -52.68 -58.36 11.06
CA TRP A 7 -51.28 -58.59 10.75
C TRP A 7 -50.44 -57.39 11.23
N LEU A 8 -49.33 -57.67 11.91
CA LEU A 8 -48.31 -56.70 12.29
C LEU A 8 -47.42 -56.38 11.09
N LEU A 9 -47.41 -55.12 10.66
CA LEU A 9 -46.37 -54.57 9.77
C LEU A 9 -45.28 -53.94 10.65
N PRO A 10 -43.99 -54.29 10.47
CA PRO A 10 -42.92 -53.58 11.15
C PRO A 10 -42.70 -52.21 10.51
N ALA A 11 -42.76 -51.15 11.33
CA ALA A 11 -42.42 -49.80 10.93
C ALA A 11 -40.90 -49.70 10.71
N MET A 12 -40.46 -49.45 9.48
CA MET A 12 -39.09 -49.00 9.21
C MET A 12 -38.92 -47.57 9.75
N LEU A 13 -38.08 -47.41 10.78
CA LEU A 13 -37.51 -46.11 11.12
C LEU A 13 -36.50 -45.73 10.04
N ALA A 14 -36.84 -44.76 9.20
CA ALA A 14 -35.87 -44.05 8.38
C ALA A 14 -35.11 -43.07 9.28
N ALA A 15 -33.89 -43.41 9.67
CA ALA A 15 -32.97 -42.49 10.32
C ALA A 15 -32.45 -41.48 9.28
N THR A 16 -33.03 -40.29 9.26
CA THR A 16 -32.47 -39.15 8.52
C THR A 16 -31.20 -38.67 9.22
N VAL A 17 -30.04 -39.07 8.70
CA VAL A 17 -28.76 -38.44 9.05
C VAL A 17 -28.77 -37.03 8.46
N GLY A 18 -29.13 -36.05 9.29
CA GLY A 18 -28.94 -34.64 8.97
C GLY A 18 -27.44 -34.35 8.91
N LEU A 19 -26.90 -34.27 7.70
CA LEU A 19 -25.55 -33.77 7.47
C LEU A 19 -25.57 -32.26 7.74
N ALA A 20 -25.33 -31.87 9.00
CA ALA A 20 -25.06 -30.49 9.34
C ALA A 20 -23.72 -30.10 8.70
N LEU A 21 -23.79 -29.50 7.51
CA LEU A 21 -22.69 -28.75 6.92
C LEU A 21 -22.44 -27.53 7.82
N LEU A 22 -21.61 -27.71 8.84
CA LEU A 22 -20.94 -26.61 9.54
C LEU A 22 -19.98 -25.97 8.54
N ALA A 23 -20.50 -25.05 7.73
CA ALA A 23 -19.67 -24.02 7.10
C ALA A 23 -19.20 -23.09 8.21
N GLY A 24 -18.15 -23.49 8.93
CA GLY A 24 -17.39 -22.56 9.74
C GLY A 24 -16.84 -21.46 8.81
N PRO A 25 -16.88 -20.18 9.21
CA PRO A 25 -16.24 -19.14 8.42
C PRO A 25 -14.75 -19.47 8.26
N LEU A 26 -14.21 -19.13 7.09
CA LEU A 26 -12.79 -19.17 6.76
C LEU A 26 -11.99 -18.35 7.80
N ASP A 27 -11.58 -19.00 8.88
CA ASP A 27 -10.97 -18.40 10.08
C ASP A 27 -9.69 -17.60 9.78
N ALA A 28 -8.99 -17.93 8.69
CA ALA A 28 -7.81 -17.20 8.22
C ALA A 28 -8.15 -15.86 7.54
N GLN A 29 -9.27 -15.77 6.83
CA GLN A 29 -9.71 -14.53 6.19
C GLN A 29 -10.23 -13.54 7.22
N GLN A 30 -10.78 -14.03 8.33
CA GLN A 30 -11.30 -13.21 9.44
C GLN A 30 -10.20 -12.49 10.24
N LYS A 31 -8.95 -12.99 10.24
CA LYS A 31 -7.81 -12.39 10.97
C LYS A 31 -7.12 -11.23 10.25
N ASN A 32 -7.34 -11.07 8.95
CA ASN A 32 -6.73 -10.01 8.13
C ASN A 32 -7.76 -8.98 7.63
N VAL A 33 -8.82 -8.75 8.39
CA VAL A 33 -9.88 -7.79 8.04
C VAL A 33 -9.63 -6.46 8.72
N LEU A 34 -9.46 -5.38 7.93
CA LEU A 34 -9.51 -4.02 8.44
C LEU A 34 -10.95 -3.53 8.42
N VAL A 35 -11.56 -3.36 9.58
CA VAL A 35 -12.94 -2.89 9.71
C VAL A 35 -12.95 -1.37 9.90
N ALA A 36 -13.51 -0.64 8.92
CA ALA A 36 -13.71 0.79 9.04
C ALA A 36 -14.87 1.11 9.98
N LYS A 37 -14.66 1.99 10.95
CA LYS A 37 -15.71 2.44 11.89
C LYS A 37 -16.36 3.73 11.42
N LYS A 38 -17.70 3.77 11.43
CA LYS A 38 -18.45 4.99 11.10
C LYS A 38 -18.22 6.05 12.16
N VAL A 39 -17.97 7.28 11.74
CA VAL A 39 -17.86 8.46 12.59
C VAL A 39 -18.76 9.58 12.05
N ALA A 40 -19.20 10.47 12.95
CA ALA A 40 -20.09 11.58 12.59
C ALA A 40 -19.34 12.74 11.92
N ALA A 41 -18.06 12.92 12.24
CA ALA A 41 -17.21 13.97 11.70
C ALA A 41 -15.86 13.39 11.26
N ALA A 42 -15.23 14.04 10.29
CA ALA A 42 -13.89 13.70 9.82
C ALA A 42 -12.86 13.86 10.96
N PRO A 43 -11.88 12.95 11.09
CA PRO A 43 -10.74 13.16 11.97
C PRO A 43 -9.84 14.28 11.44
N ALA A 44 -8.98 14.84 12.29
CA ALA A 44 -7.87 15.66 11.82
C ALA A 44 -6.86 14.76 11.09
N LEU A 45 -6.21 15.30 10.05
CA LEU A 45 -5.19 14.58 9.27
C LEU A 45 -3.78 15.00 9.71
N ASP A 46 -3.49 14.83 11.00
CA ASP A 46 -2.24 15.24 11.64
C ASP A 46 -1.44 14.07 12.23
N GLY A 47 -1.97 12.85 12.15
CA GLY A 47 -1.33 11.64 12.66
C GLY A 47 -1.48 11.43 14.17
N VAL A 48 -2.28 12.24 14.85
CA VAL A 48 -2.56 12.10 16.28
C VAL A 48 -3.53 10.93 16.51
N MET A 49 -3.38 10.23 17.64
CA MET A 49 -4.29 9.14 18.03
C MET A 49 -5.44 9.70 18.88
N GLU A 50 -6.44 10.31 18.25
CA GLU A 50 -7.65 10.77 18.95
C GLU A 50 -8.59 9.61 19.33
N ASP A 51 -9.60 9.91 20.14
CA ASP A 51 -10.52 8.90 20.69
C ASP A 51 -11.31 8.15 19.62
N ALA A 52 -11.60 8.80 18.48
CA ALA A 52 -12.23 8.16 17.33
C ALA A 52 -11.39 6.99 16.80
N TRP A 53 -10.06 7.18 16.67
CA TRP A 53 -9.15 6.11 16.25
C TRP A 53 -9.03 5.01 17.28
N LYS A 54 -8.91 5.35 18.57
CA LYS A 54 -8.86 4.37 19.66
C LYS A 54 -10.09 3.46 19.67
N ALA A 55 -11.24 3.99 19.27
CA ALA A 55 -12.50 3.28 19.24
C ALA A 55 -12.70 2.41 17.98
N ALA A 56 -11.84 2.52 16.96
CA ALA A 56 -11.84 1.61 15.81
C ALA A 56 -11.09 0.31 16.17
N PRO A 57 -11.40 -0.84 15.55
CA PRO A 57 -10.58 -2.05 15.71
C PRO A 57 -9.22 -1.90 15.00
N PRO A 58 -8.08 -2.25 15.64
CA PRO A 58 -6.79 -2.27 14.96
C PRO A 58 -6.65 -3.54 14.12
N LEU A 59 -5.97 -3.42 12.98
CA LEU A 59 -5.38 -4.54 12.27
C LEU A 59 -3.87 -4.37 12.27
N THR A 60 -3.13 -5.30 12.87
CA THR A 60 -1.66 -5.30 12.81
C THR A 60 -1.20 -6.34 11.80
N VAL A 61 -0.40 -5.90 10.83
CA VAL A 61 0.19 -6.76 9.79
C VAL A 61 1.70 -6.62 9.80
N LYS A 62 2.40 -7.74 9.69
CA LYS A 62 3.84 -7.75 9.46
C LYS A 62 4.13 -7.55 7.97
N VAL A 63 4.89 -6.51 7.63
CA VAL A 63 5.34 -6.26 6.27
C VAL A 63 6.81 -6.63 6.10
N LEU A 64 7.19 -7.05 4.91
CA LEU A 64 8.50 -7.63 4.59
C LEU A 64 9.12 -6.94 3.38
N GLY A 65 10.45 -7.03 3.26
CA GLY A 65 11.21 -6.59 2.09
C GLY A 65 11.59 -5.10 2.09
N GLY A 66 11.28 -4.37 3.16
CA GLY A 66 11.67 -2.97 3.29
C GLY A 66 13.18 -2.81 3.42
N ARG A 67 13.76 -1.83 2.73
CA ARG A 67 15.17 -1.44 2.93
C ARG A 67 15.27 -0.50 4.12
N ASN A 68 16.44 -0.46 4.75
CA ASN A 68 16.74 0.35 5.94
C ASN A 68 15.94 -0.02 7.21
N LEU A 69 14.98 -0.95 7.13
CA LEU A 69 14.33 -1.54 8.29
C LEU A 69 15.19 -2.66 8.90
N PRO A 70 15.30 -2.76 10.22
CA PRO A 70 15.95 -3.89 10.90
C PRO A 70 15.36 -5.23 10.44
N GLY A 71 16.21 -6.13 9.92
CA GLY A 71 15.76 -7.42 9.38
C GLY A 71 14.84 -7.33 8.15
N GLY A 72 14.75 -6.15 7.52
CA GLY A 72 13.92 -5.90 6.34
C GLY A 72 12.42 -6.00 6.60
N THR A 73 11.97 -5.80 7.85
CA THR A 73 10.58 -5.97 8.26
C THR A 73 10.17 -4.92 9.30
N THR A 74 8.88 -4.59 9.32
CA THR A 74 8.25 -3.84 10.41
C THR A 74 6.81 -4.32 10.58
N GLU A 75 6.21 -4.00 11.72
CA GLU A 75 4.78 -4.18 11.93
C GLU A 75 4.07 -2.87 11.64
N VAL A 76 3.02 -2.93 10.82
CA VAL A 76 2.13 -1.81 10.55
C VAL A 76 0.82 -2.06 11.30
N THR A 77 0.45 -1.14 12.17
CA THR A 77 -0.88 -1.11 12.78
C THR A 77 -1.77 -0.16 11.98
N LEU A 78 -2.86 -0.70 11.45
CA LEU A 78 -3.84 -0.01 10.63
C LEU A 78 -5.13 0.19 11.43
N ARG A 79 -5.75 1.34 11.23
CA ARG A 79 -7.11 1.65 11.67
C ARG A 79 -7.83 2.36 10.53
N ALA A 80 -9.14 2.15 10.43
CA ALA A 80 -9.95 2.82 9.43
C ALA A 80 -11.19 3.44 10.07
N LEU A 81 -11.53 4.65 9.63
CA LEU A 81 -12.77 5.35 9.93
C LEU A 81 -13.46 5.70 8.61
N TYR A 82 -14.76 5.97 8.66
CA TYR A 82 -15.47 6.50 7.49
C TYR A 82 -16.61 7.44 7.89
N THR A 83 -16.87 8.44 7.05
CA THR A 83 -18.04 9.33 7.10
C THR A 83 -19.03 8.92 6.00
N ALA A 84 -19.93 9.80 5.55
CA ALA A 84 -20.86 9.48 4.47
C ALA A 84 -20.18 9.27 3.11
N ASP A 85 -19.08 9.97 2.87
CA ASP A 85 -18.46 10.15 1.55
C ASP A 85 -16.95 9.89 1.53
N MET A 86 -16.32 9.73 2.70
CA MET A 86 -14.87 9.59 2.83
C MET A 86 -14.51 8.40 3.72
N VAL A 87 -13.40 7.76 3.38
CA VAL A 87 -12.72 6.77 4.22
C VAL A 87 -11.37 7.33 4.65
N TYR A 88 -11.02 7.11 5.91
CA TYR A 88 -9.81 7.60 6.54
C TYR A 88 -9.00 6.42 7.05
N PHE A 89 -7.69 6.46 6.84
CA PHE A 89 -6.77 5.43 7.30
C PHE A 89 -5.73 6.05 8.20
N LEU A 90 -5.45 5.38 9.31
CA LEU A 90 -4.30 5.64 10.15
C LEU A 90 -3.37 4.43 10.07
N ALA A 91 -2.16 4.64 9.58
CA ALA A 91 -1.11 3.64 9.49
C ALA A 91 0.07 4.05 10.39
N GLN A 92 0.42 3.18 11.34
CA GLN A 92 1.51 3.41 12.28
C GLN A 92 2.52 2.28 12.19
N TYR A 93 3.80 2.61 12.10
CA TYR A 93 4.88 1.64 12.01
C TYR A 93 6.13 2.18 12.70
N LYS A 94 7.01 1.27 13.11
CA LYS A 94 8.33 1.65 13.60
C LYS A 94 9.27 1.78 12.41
N ASP A 95 9.89 2.94 12.29
CA ASP A 95 10.98 3.20 11.36
C ASP A 95 12.09 3.96 12.11
N PRO A 96 13.29 3.36 12.27
CA PRO A 96 14.40 4.03 12.94
C PRO A 96 15.11 5.06 12.05
N THR A 97 14.73 5.20 10.77
CA THR A 97 15.50 6.01 9.80
C THR A 97 14.86 7.32 9.41
N GLU A 98 13.52 7.43 9.43
CA GLU A 98 12.76 8.58 8.97
C GLU A 98 13.37 9.16 7.69
N SER A 99 13.21 8.41 6.61
CA SER A 99 13.85 8.74 5.34
C SER A 99 13.16 9.98 4.75
N VAL A 100 13.80 11.14 4.90
CA VAL A 100 13.35 12.43 4.33
C VAL A 100 14.37 13.07 3.40
N ARG A 101 15.50 12.39 3.13
CA ARG A 101 16.64 12.92 2.35
C ARG A 101 16.59 12.48 0.90
N ARG A 102 15.50 12.76 0.19
CA ARG A 102 15.37 12.40 -1.23
C ARG A 102 16.27 13.25 -2.13
N GLY A 103 17.37 12.68 -2.59
CA GLY A 103 18.30 13.29 -3.56
C GLY A 103 18.78 14.70 -3.18
N PRO A 104 19.37 14.89 -1.98
CA PRO A 104 19.64 16.20 -1.42
C PRO A 104 20.80 16.90 -2.14
N TRP A 105 20.80 18.23 -2.05
CA TRP A 105 21.90 19.08 -2.49
C TRP A 105 22.77 19.49 -1.31
N VAL A 106 24.08 19.43 -1.47
CA VAL A 106 25.07 19.86 -0.49
C VAL A 106 25.90 20.98 -1.09
N LYS A 107 25.92 22.13 -0.40
CA LYS A 107 26.76 23.26 -0.76
C LYS A 107 28.20 22.96 -0.38
N GLN A 108 29.11 23.15 -1.32
CA GLN A 108 30.54 22.93 -1.16
C GLN A 108 31.23 24.19 -0.63
N ALA A 109 32.46 24.02 -0.13
CA ALA A 109 33.27 25.13 0.38
C ALA A 109 33.59 26.20 -0.69
N ASP A 110 33.71 25.79 -1.95
CA ASP A 110 33.92 26.67 -3.11
C ASP A 110 32.64 27.38 -3.60
N GLY A 111 31.50 27.16 -2.92
CA GLY A 111 30.21 27.73 -3.25
C GLY A 111 29.42 26.96 -4.31
N SER A 112 29.99 25.91 -4.91
CA SER A 112 29.28 25.01 -5.82
C SER A 112 28.26 24.13 -5.08
N TRP A 113 27.37 23.47 -5.82
CA TRP A 113 26.43 22.50 -5.27
C TRP A 113 26.69 21.11 -5.82
N GLN A 114 26.62 20.12 -4.94
CA GLN A 114 26.70 18.71 -5.28
C GLN A 114 25.37 18.03 -4.95
N LYS A 115 24.79 17.31 -5.90
CA LYS A 115 23.66 16.42 -5.62
C LYS A 115 24.20 15.10 -5.09
N LEU A 116 23.80 14.69 -3.89
CA LEU A 116 24.16 13.38 -3.38
C LEU A 116 23.40 12.30 -4.15
N LYS A 117 24.09 11.19 -4.39
CA LYS A 117 23.57 10.02 -5.10
C LYS A 117 23.90 8.77 -4.31
N ASP A 118 23.00 7.81 -4.34
CA ASP A 118 23.28 6.49 -3.82
C ASP A 118 24.26 5.80 -4.78
N PRO A 119 25.48 5.46 -4.34
CA PRO A 119 26.47 4.82 -5.21
C PRO A 119 26.04 3.41 -5.64
N ASN A 120 25.06 2.81 -4.96
CA ASN A 120 24.54 1.49 -5.26
C ASN A 120 23.28 1.51 -6.12
N ASP A 121 22.71 2.69 -6.45
CA ASP A 121 21.53 2.79 -7.33
C ASP A 121 21.90 2.36 -8.75
N LYS A 122 21.34 1.21 -9.16
CA LYS A 122 21.43 0.60 -10.48
C LYS A 122 20.18 0.84 -11.33
N GLY A 123 19.28 1.70 -10.88
CA GLY A 123 18.09 2.09 -11.61
C GLY A 123 16.82 1.80 -10.83
N GLY A 124 16.45 2.73 -9.95
CA GLY A 124 15.20 2.67 -9.19
C GLY A 124 15.34 1.99 -7.83
N ASP A 125 16.57 1.81 -7.36
CA ASP A 125 16.93 1.18 -6.09
C ASP A 125 17.77 2.07 -5.18
N ASN A 126 17.67 3.39 -5.35
CA ASN A 126 18.14 4.35 -4.36
C ASN A 126 17.43 4.10 -3.01
N ASN A 127 18.21 3.69 -2.02
CA ASN A 127 17.77 3.54 -0.64
C ASN A 127 18.61 4.37 0.33
N LEU A 128 19.71 5.00 -0.11
CA LEU A 128 20.55 5.84 0.75
C LEU A 128 20.05 7.30 0.86
N TYR A 129 19.70 7.91 -0.27
CA TYR A 129 19.24 9.30 -0.34
C TYR A 129 17.84 9.35 -0.91
N TYR A 130 16.89 8.81 -0.16
CA TYR A 130 15.53 8.61 -0.62
C TYR A 130 14.50 9.01 0.45
N GLU A 131 13.27 8.55 0.27
CA GLU A 131 12.16 8.86 1.16
C GLU A 131 11.41 7.61 1.62
N ASP A 132 10.72 7.72 2.74
CA ASP A 132 9.72 6.74 3.14
C ASP A 132 8.51 6.78 2.22
N LYS A 133 7.96 5.60 1.98
CA LYS A 133 6.80 5.41 1.10
C LYS A 133 5.90 4.34 1.67
N PHE A 134 4.61 4.50 1.39
CA PHE A 134 3.59 3.52 1.68
C PHE A 134 2.60 3.49 0.53
N ALA A 135 2.05 2.31 0.23
CA ALA A 135 1.01 2.19 -0.76
C ALA A 135 -0.07 1.21 -0.32
N VAL A 136 -1.33 1.56 -0.61
CA VAL A 136 -2.47 0.65 -0.60
C VAL A 136 -2.74 0.26 -2.05
N ILE A 137 -2.99 -1.03 -2.29
CA ILE A 137 -3.37 -1.52 -3.61
C ILE A 137 -4.74 -2.17 -3.48
N TRP A 138 -5.69 -1.78 -4.32
CA TRP A 138 -7.04 -2.33 -4.34
C TRP A 138 -7.24 -3.21 -5.57
N ASN A 139 -8.02 -4.27 -5.40
CA ASN A 139 -8.49 -5.03 -6.54
C ASN A 139 -9.60 -4.26 -7.25
N ILE A 140 -9.47 -4.04 -8.56
CA ILE A 140 -10.58 -3.58 -9.39
C ILE A 140 -11.16 -4.77 -10.15
N SER A 141 -10.30 -5.53 -10.84
CA SER A 141 -10.76 -6.62 -11.74
C SER A 141 -9.73 -7.73 -11.96
N SER A 142 -8.79 -7.97 -11.05
CA SER A 142 -7.80 -9.07 -11.16
C SER A 142 -8.15 -10.22 -10.21
N PRO A 143 -8.63 -11.37 -10.72
CA PRO A 143 -8.95 -12.54 -9.88
C PRO A 143 -7.75 -13.05 -9.06
N ALA A 144 -6.54 -12.90 -9.61
CA ALA A 144 -5.32 -13.33 -8.93
C ALA A 144 -5.00 -12.52 -7.67
N PHE A 145 -5.54 -11.31 -7.53
CA PHE A 145 -5.34 -10.46 -6.36
C PHE A 145 -6.02 -11.03 -5.11
N GLU A 146 -7.19 -11.64 -5.24
CA GLU A 146 -7.92 -12.23 -4.10
C GLU A 146 -7.11 -13.31 -3.37
N GLN A 147 -6.21 -13.99 -4.09
CA GLN A 147 -5.39 -15.06 -3.53
C GLN A 147 -3.98 -14.60 -3.11
N ARG A 148 -3.42 -13.59 -3.79
CA ARG A 148 -2.00 -13.21 -3.65
C ARG A 148 -1.77 -11.75 -3.25
N GLY A 149 -2.83 -10.96 -3.11
CA GLY A 149 -2.75 -9.52 -2.90
C GLY A 149 -1.85 -8.83 -3.92
N CYS A 150 -1.05 -7.87 -3.46
CA CYS A 150 -0.14 -7.09 -4.32
C CYS A 150 0.96 -7.91 -5.01
N LEU A 151 1.20 -9.16 -4.59
CA LEU A 151 2.13 -10.08 -5.26
C LEU A 151 1.56 -10.59 -6.58
N SER A 152 0.24 -10.54 -6.78
CA SER A 152 -0.42 -11.01 -8.02
C SER A 152 0.10 -10.31 -9.27
N GLY A 153 0.47 -9.03 -9.14
CA GLY A 153 1.04 -8.23 -10.23
C GLY A 153 2.54 -8.01 -10.14
N CYS A 154 3.26 -8.63 -9.19
CA CYS A 154 4.69 -8.42 -9.00
C CYS A 154 5.53 -9.37 -9.86
N HIS A 155 6.46 -8.81 -10.65
CA HIS A 155 7.29 -9.57 -11.59
C HIS A 155 8.78 -9.24 -11.37
N THR A 156 9.55 -10.21 -10.89
CA THR A 156 10.99 -10.08 -10.65
C THR A 156 11.81 -10.68 -11.79
N GLY A 157 13.09 -10.31 -11.92
CA GLY A 157 13.99 -10.86 -12.95
C GLY A 157 13.94 -10.13 -14.29
N GLU A 158 13.15 -9.06 -14.40
CA GLU A 158 13.00 -8.24 -15.60
C GLU A 158 13.86 -6.98 -15.57
N GLY A 159 15.07 -7.08 -15.01
CA GLY A 159 16.07 -5.99 -14.99
C GLY A 159 15.92 -4.96 -13.87
N LYS A 160 14.71 -4.66 -13.37
CA LYS A 160 14.55 -3.75 -12.21
C LYS A 160 14.85 -4.47 -10.88
N PRO A 161 15.62 -3.87 -9.95
CA PRO A 161 15.98 -4.50 -8.66
C PRO A 161 14.79 -4.88 -7.78
N PHE A 162 13.70 -4.13 -7.85
CA PHE A 162 12.45 -4.38 -7.11
C PHE A 162 11.32 -4.95 -7.99
N GLY A 163 11.67 -5.36 -9.21
CA GLY A 163 10.72 -5.89 -10.19
C GLY A 163 9.82 -4.83 -10.82
N ASN A 164 8.95 -5.32 -11.70
CA ASN A 164 7.91 -4.55 -12.36
C ASN A 164 6.54 -4.92 -11.79
N LYS A 165 5.55 -4.04 -12.04
CA LYS A 165 4.16 -4.33 -11.73
C LYS A 165 3.30 -4.30 -12.97
N TYR A 166 2.56 -5.39 -13.21
CA TYR A 166 1.53 -5.49 -14.24
C TYR A 166 0.57 -6.63 -13.92
N THR A 167 -0.69 -6.53 -14.36
CA THR A 167 -1.67 -7.61 -14.21
C THR A 167 -1.49 -8.70 -15.27
N LYS A 168 -2.06 -9.88 -15.02
CA LYS A 168 -1.84 -11.04 -15.89
C LYS A 168 -2.50 -10.82 -17.24
N ASP A 169 -3.79 -10.53 -17.27
CA ASP A 169 -4.57 -10.56 -18.50
C ASP A 169 -5.09 -9.15 -18.90
N PRO A 170 -5.26 -8.88 -20.21
CA PRO A 170 -5.88 -7.63 -20.67
C PRO A 170 -7.25 -7.40 -20.03
N GLY A 171 -7.53 -6.17 -19.63
CA GLY A 171 -8.76 -5.80 -18.92
C GLY A 171 -8.70 -5.95 -17.40
N GLU A 172 -7.72 -6.68 -16.86
CA GLU A 172 -7.46 -6.68 -15.43
C GLU A 172 -6.87 -5.34 -14.97
N ARG A 173 -7.32 -4.87 -13.81
CA ARG A 173 -6.87 -3.63 -13.19
C ARG A 173 -6.70 -3.77 -11.68
N LEU A 174 -5.72 -3.05 -11.15
CA LEU A 174 -5.55 -2.78 -9.73
C LEU A 174 -5.46 -1.26 -9.54
N ASP A 175 -6.01 -0.77 -8.43
CA ASP A 175 -5.87 0.62 -8.01
C ASP A 175 -4.69 0.75 -7.04
N ILE A 176 -4.00 1.89 -7.01
CA ILE A 176 -2.88 2.17 -6.10
C ILE A 176 -2.99 3.59 -5.55
N TRP A 177 -3.10 3.69 -4.23
CA TRP A 177 -2.86 4.94 -3.53
C TRP A 177 -1.44 4.93 -2.98
N HIS A 178 -0.62 5.90 -3.38
CA HIS A 178 0.82 5.91 -3.08
C HIS A 178 1.28 7.19 -2.38
N TRP A 179 1.51 7.05 -1.07
CA TRP A 179 2.07 8.09 -0.24
C TRP A 179 3.60 8.09 -0.28
N LYS A 180 4.18 9.27 -0.32
CA LYS A 180 5.62 9.51 -0.42
C LYS A 180 6.01 10.66 0.50
N GLY A 181 6.85 10.37 1.49
CA GLY A 181 7.09 11.25 2.63
C GLY A 181 7.63 12.63 2.27
N VAL A 182 8.43 12.76 1.22
CA VAL A 182 8.96 14.05 0.77
C VAL A 182 8.10 14.66 -0.33
N ARG A 183 7.55 13.82 -1.21
CA ARG A 183 6.85 14.27 -2.41
C ARG A 183 5.38 14.62 -2.18
N THR A 184 4.62 13.79 -1.48
CA THR A 184 3.17 13.98 -1.32
C THR A 184 2.77 14.32 0.12
N GLY A 185 3.56 13.89 1.11
CA GLY A 185 3.35 14.19 2.52
C GLY A 185 3.22 15.69 2.84
N PRO A 186 4.21 16.55 2.49
CA PRO A 186 4.21 17.95 2.89
C PRO A 186 3.11 18.80 2.25
N VAL A 187 2.49 18.29 1.18
CA VAL A 187 1.39 18.96 0.47
C VAL A 187 0.03 18.33 0.77
N GLY A 188 -0.05 17.38 1.70
CA GLY A 188 -1.31 16.74 2.09
C GLY A 188 -1.97 15.92 0.99
N GLN A 189 -1.17 15.30 0.10
CA GLN A 189 -1.66 14.53 -1.04
C GLN A 189 -1.20 13.08 -1.01
N ILE A 190 -1.85 12.26 -1.83
CA ILE A 190 -1.47 10.90 -2.16
C ILE A 190 -1.56 10.75 -3.67
N ASP A 191 -0.61 10.06 -4.32
CA ASP A 191 -0.75 9.84 -5.76
C ASP A 191 -1.80 8.75 -6.00
N ASP A 192 -2.73 9.06 -6.90
CA ASP A 192 -3.70 8.12 -7.47
C ASP A 192 -3.12 7.49 -8.75
N GLN A 193 -3.10 6.17 -8.77
CA GLN A 193 -2.35 5.37 -9.72
C GLN A 193 -3.08 4.05 -9.97
N TYR A 194 -2.79 3.39 -11.08
CA TYR A 194 -3.32 2.06 -11.35
C TYR A 194 -2.29 1.12 -11.97
N VAL A 195 -2.61 -0.17 -11.99
CA VAL A 195 -1.82 -1.21 -12.66
C VAL A 195 -2.66 -1.86 -13.74
N ASP A 196 -2.12 -1.89 -14.95
CA ASP A 196 -2.66 -2.62 -16.09
C ASP A 196 -1.76 -3.78 -16.54
N SER A 197 -2.16 -4.45 -17.61
CA SER A 197 -1.46 -5.62 -18.14
C SER A 197 -0.28 -5.29 -19.05
N THR A 198 0.10 -4.00 -19.19
CA THR A 198 1.22 -3.59 -20.06
C THR A 198 2.49 -4.29 -19.59
N ARG A 199 3.09 -5.09 -20.46
CA ARG A 199 4.33 -5.81 -20.15
C ARG A 199 5.52 -4.86 -20.03
N TYR A 200 6.50 -5.26 -19.24
CA TYR A 200 7.76 -4.55 -19.20
C TYR A 200 8.48 -4.68 -20.54
N ASP A 201 8.88 -3.54 -21.08
CA ASP A 201 9.83 -3.43 -22.18
C ASP A 201 10.71 -2.22 -21.84
N LYS A 202 12.03 -2.40 -21.87
CA LYS A 202 12.97 -1.38 -21.41
C LYS A 202 12.82 -0.06 -22.18
N GLU A 203 12.43 -0.11 -23.44
CA GLU A 203 12.36 1.05 -24.33
C GLU A 203 10.93 1.56 -24.50
N LYS A 204 9.96 0.66 -24.64
CA LYS A 204 8.57 0.99 -24.98
C LYS A 204 7.69 1.19 -23.75
N SER A 205 7.93 0.44 -22.70
CA SER A 205 7.11 0.44 -21.48
C SER A 205 7.97 0.20 -20.25
N PRO A 206 8.92 1.11 -19.94
CA PRO A 206 9.86 0.93 -18.84
C PRO A 206 9.19 0.86 -17.47
N GLU A 207 7.98 1.43 -17.32
CA GLU A 207 7.18 1.34 -16.08
C GLU A 207 6.19 0.16 -16.08
N ALA A 208 6.24 -0.68 -17.13
CA ALA A 208 5.33 -1.78 -17.35
C ALA A 208 3.86 -1.34 -17.17
N GLY A 209 3.13 -2.05 -16.30
CA GLY A 209 1.72 -1.83 -16.06
C GLY A 209 1.41 -0.70 -15.08
N ARG A 210 2.40 -0.17 -14.35
CA ARG A 210 2.15 0.92 -13.39
C ARG A 210 1.92 2.23 -14.15
N LYS A 211 0.77 2.87 -13.92
CA LYS A 211 0.37 4.15 -14.51
C LYS A 211 0.01 5.14 -13.41
N SER A 212 -0.07 6.43 -13.75
CA SER A 212 -0.64 7.45 -12.87
C SER A 212 -1.91 7.98 -13.52
N ASP A 213 -2.91 8.29 -12.69
CA ASP A 213 -4.14 8.91 -13.15
C ASP A 213 -3.88 10.33 -13.64
N PRO A 214 -4.78 10.89 -14.49
CA PRO A 214 -4.63 12.24 -15.00
C PRO A 214 -4.44 13.26 -13.86
N LYS A 215 -3.43 14.12 -14.00
CA LYS A 215 -3.16 15.16 -13.02
C LYS A 215 -4.27 16.22 -13.07
N THR A 216 -5.07 16.29 -12.01
CA THR A 216 -6.15 17.28 -11.84
C THR A 216 -5.73 18.53 -11.06
N GLY A 217 -4.60 18.48 -10.33
CA GLY A 217 -4.05 19.62 -9.58
C GLY A 217 -2.85 19.26 -8.70
N GLY A 218 -2.27 20.26 -8.03
CA GLY A 218 -1.24 20.09 -7.00
C GLY A 218 0.05 19.35 -7.44
N GLY A 219 0.58 18.52 -6.53
CA GLY A 219 1.73 17.66 -6.73
C GLY A 219 3.08 18.26 -6.30
N TYR A 220 4.13 17.71 -6.86
CA TYR A 220 5.52 17.99 -6.51
C TYR A 220 6.40 18.10 -7.76
N ALA A 221 7.56 18.74 -7.60
CA ALA A 221 8.58 18.82 -8.63
C ALA A 221 9.97 18.69 -8.00
N ASP A 222 10.94 18.24 -8.79
CA ASP A 222 12.33 18.20 -8.34
C ASP A 222 12.85 19.63 -8.11
N ASN A 223 13.50 19.83 -6.96
CA ASN A 223 14.15 21.10 -6.64
C ASN A 223 15.51 21.20 -7.35
N VAL A 224 15.51 21.64 -8.61
CA VAL A 224 16.71 21.76 -9.45
C VAL A 224 16.62 22.99 -10.33
N ARG A 225 17.74 23.71 -10.48
CA ARG A 225 17.89 24.83 -11.42
C ARG A 225 17.86 24.34 -12.86
N GLU A 226 17.56 25.24 -13.79
CA GLU A 226 17.57 24.95 -15.23
C GLU A 226 18.96 24.48 -15.72
N ASP A 227 20.04 25.06 -15.17
CA ASP A 227 21.42 24.67 -15.48
C ASP A 227 21.85 23.31 -14.88
N LYS A 228 21.00 22.71 -14.03
CA LYS A 228 21.24 21.46 -13.29
C LYS A 228 22.45 21.51 -12.35
N LYS A 229 22.96 22.70 -12.01
CA LYS A 229 24.14 22.90 -11.14
C LYS A 229 23.79 23.26 -9.70
N GLY A 230 22.54 23.07 -9.28
CA GLY A 230 22.13 23.29 -7.90
C GLY A 230 20.62 23.25 -7.70
N PRO A 231 20.17 23.46 -6.44
CA PRO A 231 18.75 23.56 -6.13
C PRO A 231 18.17 24.89 -6.60
N LYS A 232 16.91 24.86 -7.05
CA LYS A 232 16.15 26.06 -7.43
C LYS A 232 15.77 26.89 -6.19
N PHE A 233 15.47 26.21 -5.10
CA PHE A 233 15.09 26.79 -3.81
C PHE A 233 15.99 26.27 -2.70
N ALA A 234 16.34 27.12 -1.75
CA ALA A 234 17.08 26.75 -0.55
C ALA A 234 16.49 27.50 0.66
N LEU A 235 16.76 27.01 1.86
CA LEU A 235 16.41 27.73 3.09
C LEU A 235 17.11 29.09 3.09
N LYS A 236 16.49 30.06 3.78
CA LYS A 236 17.02 31.42 3.91
C LYS A 236 18.48 31.37 4.40
N GLY A 237 19.37 32.07 3.72
CA GLY A 237 20.81 32.06 4.04
C GLY A 237 21.55 30.78 3.65
N ASN A 238 20.95 29.86 2.91
CA ASN A 238 21.45 28.49 2.70
C ASN A 238 21.66 27.74 4.02
N ALA A 239 20.77 27.97 5.00
CA ALA A 239 20.78 27.19 6.22
C ALA A 239 20.69 25.69 5.88
N PRO A 240 21.39 24.82 6.64
CA PRO A 240 21.24 23.38 6.49
C PRO A 240 19.76 22.98 6.62
N ALA A 241 19.33 21.97 5.87
CA ALA A 241 18.06 21.32 6.14
C ALA A 241 18.05 20.83 7.61
N PRO A 242 16.89 20.85 8.30
CA PRO A 242 16.78 20.29 9.64
C PRO A 242 17.41 18.88 9.67
N PRO A 243 18.10 18.51 10.76
CA PRO A 243 18.55 17.13 10.92
C PRO A 243 17.33 16.20 10.84
N ASN A 244 17.50 15.05 10.19
CA ASN A 244 16.58 13.93 10.38
C ASN A 244 16.64 13.51 11.86
#